data_AF-A0A402B719-F1
#
_entry.id   AF-A0A402B719-F1
#
_cell.length_a   1.000
_cell.length_b   1.000
_cell.length_c   1.000
_cell.angle_alpha   90.00
_cell.angle_beta   90.00
_cell.angle_gamma   90.00
#
_symmetry.space_group_name_H-M   'P 1'
#
loop_
_entity.id
_entity.type
_entity.pdbx_description
1 polymer ?
#
loop_
_entity_poly.entity_id
_entity_poly.type
_entity_poly.pdbx_seq_one_letter_code
_entity_poly.pdbx_strand_id
1 'polypeptide(L)'
;MDILYLVDRLENLVANSKRMPLVNQIILKEADLLTIIEQMRTSVPGEIKQARRIMQEKERILAQAQTEASTMVSRAREEAERTMAREGLLRAAEERSQEIIRRANDQAQSIVRRAETHTEQMQIDSDTYASETLRNLREHLLNVEMEIERTVMSIERGLDSLEGRPENEETELEEDVATPDEMVPHADDDDDDDALQPRPMPRRASLAADTMGGPNYPV
;
A
#
# COMPACT_ATOMS: atom_id res chain seq x y z
N MET A 1 7.15 -17.09 82.04
CA MET A 1 5.92 -17.59 82.70
C MET A 1 4.80 -16.83 82.04
N ASP A 2 3.78 -17.55 81.60
CA ASP A 2 2.60 -16.97 80.98
C ASP A 2 1.80 -16.18 82.02
N ILE A 3 1.27 -15.02 81.64
CA ILE A 3 0.39 -14.22 82.51
C ILE A 3 -0.80 -15.05 82.99
N LEU A 4 -1.35 -15.90 82.10
CA LEU A 4 -2.48 -16.78 82.42
C LEU A 4 -2.15 -17.71 83.58
N TYR A 5 -0.95 -18.30 83.59
CA TYR A 5 -0.51 -19.17 84.67
C TYR A 5 -0.40 -18.45 86.02
N LEU A 6 0.03 -17.19 86.03
CA LEU A 6 0.10 -16.39 87.27
C LEU A 6 -1.29 -16.01 87.77
N VAL A 7 -2.23 -15.72 86.86
CA VAL A 7 -3.63 -15.45 87.20
C VAL A 7 -4.28 -16.71 87.77
N ASP A 8 -4.13 -17.86 87.12
CA ASP A 8 -4.66 -19.14 87.59
C ASP A 8 -4.08 -19.51 88.96
N ARG A 9 -2.79 -19.25 89.18
CA ARG A 9 -2.14 -19.49 90.47
C ARG A 9 -2.67 -18.57 91.57
N LEU A 10 -2.93 -17.30 91.26
CA LEU A 10 -3.55 -16.35 92.18
C LEU A 10 -4.99 -16.78 92.52
N GLU A 11 -5.76 -17.17 91.52
CA GLU A 11 -7.13 -17.66 91.68
C GLU A 11 -7.16 -18.91 92.57
N ASN A 12 -6.27 -19.87 92.32
CA ASN A 12 -6.12 -21.06 93.16
C ASN A 12 -5.70 -20.72 94.60
N LEU A 13 -4.83 -19.72 94.79
CA LEU A 13 -4.43 -19.25 96.12
C LEU A 13 -5.64 -18.69 96.90
N VAL A 14 -6.49 -17.92 96.22
CA VAL A 14 -7.71 -17.33 96.77
C VAL A 14 -8.78 -18.39 97.02
N ALA A 15 -8.97 -19.34 96.10
CA ALA A 15 -9.96 -20.41 96.22
C ALA A 15 -9.67 -21.37 97.38
N ASN A 16 -8.39 -21.68 97.63
CA ASN A 16 -7.95 -22.55 98.73
C ASN A 16 -7.74 -21.83 100.07
N SER A 17 -8.08 -20.54 100.14
CA SER A 17 -7.90 -19.75 101.36
C SER A 17 -8.89 -20.12 102.46
N LYS A 18 -8.43 -20.01 103.72
CA LYS A 18 -9.25 -20.40 104.87
C LYS A 18 -10.25 -19.27 105.16
N ARG A 19 -11.54 -19.54 105.02
CA ARG A 19 -12.61 -18.56 105.33
C ARG A 19 -12.84 -18.48 106.84
N MET A 20 -12.99 -17.26 107.35
CA MET A 20 -13.34 -17.02 108.74
C MET A 20 -14.86 -17.19 108.94
N PRO A 21 -15.33 -18.02 109.90
CA PRO A 21 -16.74 -18.02 110.26
C PRO A 21 -17.10 -16.67 110.91
N LEU A 22 -18.30 -16.15 110.60
CA LEU A 22 -18.87 -14.86 111.09
C LEU A 22 -18.33 -13.57 110.43
N VAL A 23 -17.25 -13.62 109.65
CA VAL A 23 -16.71 -12.46 108.94
C VAL A 23 -16.51 -12.84 107.46
N ASN A 24 -16.95 -12.01 106.52
CA ASN A 24 -16.73 -12.21 105.08
C ASN A 24 -15.27 -11.95 104.67
N GLN A 25 -14.32 -12.58 105.35
CA GLN A 25 -12.88 -12.41 105.18
C GLN A 25 -12.20 -13.77 104.94
N ILE A 26 -11.10 -13.73 104.19
CA ILE A 26 -10.26 -14.87 103.84
C ILE A 26 -8.87 -14.69 104.43
N ILE A 27 -8.32 -15.76 105.01
CA ILE A 27 -6.95 -15.79 105.53
C ILE A 27 -6.04 -16.33 104.44
N LEU A 28 -5.07 -15.51 104.03
CA LEU A 28 -4.07 -15.82 103.01
C LEU A 28 -2.66 -15.71 103.61
N LYS A 29 -1.74 -16.52 103.11
CA LYS A 29 -0.32 -16.36 103.41
C LYS A 29 0.24 -15.21 102.58
N GLU A 30 0.65 -14.15 103.27
CA GLU A 30 1.19 -12.94 102.65
C GLU A 30 2.38 -13.24 101.72
N ALA A 31 3.31 -14.10 102.15
CA ALA A 31 4.50 -14.45 101.37
C ALA A 31 4.18 -15.09 99.99
N ASP A 32 3.16 -15.95 99.93
CA ASP A 32 2.76 -16.62 98.69
C ASP A 32 2.09 -15.63 97.72
N LEU A 33 1.23 -14.75 98.24
CA LEU A 33 0.58 -13.69 97.48
C LEU A 33 1.61 -12.69 96.90
N LEU A 34 2.53 -12.21 97.73
CA LEU A 34 3.58 -11.27 97.33
C LEU A 34 4.49 -11.87 96.25
N THR A 35 4.78 -13.17 96.33
CA THR A 35 5.58 -13.87 95.32
C THR A 35 4.90 -13.85 93.95
N ILE A 36 3.59 -14.10 93.89
CA ILE A 36 2.81 -14.07 92.65
C ILE A 36 2.75 -12.65 92.09
N ILE A 37 2.52 -11.65 92.95
CA ILE A 37 2.50 -10.23 92.55
C ILE A 37 3.86 -9.80 91.97
N GLU A 38 4.97 -10.19 92.59
CA GLU A 38 6.31 -9.83 92.10
C GLU A 38 6.62 -10.49 90.75
N GLN A 39 6.20 -11.75 90.58
CA GLN A 39 6.29 -12.46 89.31
C GLN A 39 5.45 -11.80 88.22
N MET A 40 4.22 -11.37 88.52
CA MET A 40 3.37 -10.60 87.61
C MET A 40 4.03 -9.26 87.25
N ARG A 41 4.60 -8.56 88.23
CA ARG A 41 5.26 -7.27 88.03
C ARG A 41 6.46 -7.37 87.09
N THR A 42 7.16 -8.50 87.08
CA THR A 42 8.31 -8.73 86.20
C THR A 42 7.91 -9.22 84.81
N SER A 43 6.90 -10.09 84.72
CA SER A 43 6.52 -10.77 83.46
C SER A 43 5.50 -10.00 82.61
N VAL A 44 4.45 -9.45 83.22
CA VAL A 44 3.33 -8.81 82.52
C VAL A 44 3.77 -7.62 81.64
N PRO A 45 4.65 -6.70 82.09
CA PRO A 45 5.07 -5.58 81.25
C PRO A 45 5.80 -6.01 79.98
N GLY A 46 6.58 -7.10 80.07
CA GLY A 46 7.32 -7.68 78.94
C GLY A 46 6.37 -8.21 77.87
N GLU A 47 5.38 -9.01 78.28
CA GLU A 47 4.39 -9.58 77.36
C GLU A 47 3.51 -8.50 76.72
N ILE A 48 3.06 -7.49 77.47
CA ILE A 48 2.29 -6.37 76.90
C ILE A 48 3.13 -5.59 75.88
N LYS A 49 4.42 -5.37 76.14
CA LYS A 49 5.33 -4.71 75.20
C LYS A 49 5.51 -5.54 73.92
N GLN A 50 5.64 -6.86 74.06
CA GLN A 50 5.74 -7.78 72.93
C GLN A 50 4.45 -7.80 72.11
N ALA A 51 3.28 -7.89 72.75
CA ALA A 51 1.99 -7.84 72.08
C ALA A 51 1.81 -6.52 71.30
N ARG A 52 2.16 -5.38 71.90
CA ARG A 52 2.15 -4.08 71.20
C ARG A 52 3.08 -4.05 70.00
N ARG A 53 4.29 -4.61 70.11
CA ARG A 53 5.24 -4.70 68.99
C ARG A 53 4.67 -5.56 67.85
N ILE A 54 4.08 -6.70 68.17
CA ILE A 54 3.45 -7.59 67.18
C ILE A 54 2.28 -6.87 66.48
N MET A 55 1.44 -6.13 67.21
CA MET A 55 0.35 -5.35 66.61
C MET A 55 0.88 -4.27 65.65
N GLN A 56 1.90 -3.51 66.05
CA GLN A 56 2.53 -2.51 65.19
C GLN A 56 3.15 -3.14 63.94
N GLU A 57 3.81 -4.28 64.09
CA GLU A 57 4.42 -5.00 62.96
C GLU A 57 3.35 -5.55 62.00
N LYS A 58 2.26 -6.09 62.54
CA LYS A 58 1.08 -6.51 61.76
C LYS A 58 0.50 -5.35 60.96
N GLU A 59 0.28 -4.20 61.60
CA GLU A 59 -0.22 -3.00 60.92
C GLU A 59 0.72 -2.54 59.81
N ARG A 60 2.04 -2.56 60.06
CA ARG A 60 3.05 -2.24 59.05
C ARG A 60 2.97 -3.19 57.85
N ILE A 61 2.90 -4.50 58.11
CA ILE A 61 2.81 -5.52 57.06
C ILE A 61 1.52 -5.35 56.26
N LEU A 62 0.39 -5.09 56.92
CA LEU A 62 -0.89 -4.86 56.24
C LEU A 62 -0.85 -3.61 55.35
N ALA A 63 -0.29 -2.51 55.85
CA ALA A 63 -0.15 -1.28 55.07
C ALA A 63 0.76 -1.48 53.84
N GLN A 64 1.87 -2.20 54.02
CA GLN A 64 2.76 -2.57 52.93
C GLN A 64 2.06 -3.46 51.90
N ALA A 65 1.37 -4.52 52.34
CA ALA A 65 0.64 -5.43 51.47
C ALA A 65 -0.46 -4.71 50.68
N GLN A 66 -1.18 -3.77 51.30
CA GLN A 66 -2.19 -2.95 50.60
C GLN A 66 -1.55 -2.05 49.54
N THR A 67 -0.40 -1.45 49.85
CA THR A 67 0.33 -0.60 48.89
C THR A 67 0.85 -1.40 47.71
N GLU A 68 1.42 -2.58 47.97
CA GLU A 68 1.90 -3.51 46.94
C GLU A 68 0.76 -4.04 46.08
N ALA A 69 -0.37 -4.44 46.68
CA ALA A 69 -1.56 -4.86 45.96
C ALA A 69 -2.11 -3.75 45.07
N SER A 70 -2.22 -2.52 45.58
CA SER A 70 -2.64 -1.35 44.80
C SER A 70 -1.71 -1.10 43.61
N THR A 71 -0.39 -1.15 43.84
CA THR A 71 0.62 -0.98 42.79
C THR A 71 0.53 -2.08 41.74
N MET A 72 0.34 -3.33 42.16
CA MET A 72 0.20 -4.49 41.27
C MET A 72 -1.04 -4.34 40.38
N VAL A 73 -2.19 -3.97 40.95
CA VAL A 73 -3.43 -3.74 40.19
C VAL A 73 -3.25 -2.58 39.21
N SER A 74 -2.60 -1.49 39.62
CA SER A 74 -2.32 -0.37 38.72
C SER A 74 -1.46 -0.78 37.53
N ARG A 75 -0.39 -1.54 37.76
CA ARG A 75 0.49 -2.04 36.69
C ARG A 75 -0.24 -3.00 35.75
N ALA A 76 -1.03 -3.92 36.31
CA ALA A 76 -1.81 -4.86 35.52
C ALA A 76 -2.83 -4.14 34.60
N ARG A 77 -3.47 -3.07 35.10
CA ARG A 77 -4.38 -2.24 34.28
C ARG A 77 -3.64 -1.52 33.15
N GLU A 78 -2.51 -0.90 33.46
CA GLU A 78 -1.68 -0.21 32.47
C GLU A 78 -1.18 -1.18 31.37
N GLU A 79 -0.78 -2.39 31.76
CA GLU A 79 -0.36 -3.42 30.82
C GLU A 79 -1.51 -3.95 29.96
N ALA A 80 -2.70 -4.13 30.55
CA ALA A 80 -3.91 -4.50 29.82
C ALA A 80 -4.28 -3.42 28.79
N GLU A 81 -4.30 -2.14 29.18
CA GLU A 81 -4.57 -1.01 28.28
C GLU A 81 -3.57 -0.96 27.13
N ARG A 82 -2.27 -1.11 27.41
CA ARG A 82 -1.23 -1.18 26.37
C ARG A 82 -1.43 -2.34 25.41
N THR A 83 -1.82 -3.51 25.94
CA THR A 83 -2.03 -4.71 25.13
C THR A 83 -3.26 -4.54 24.24
N MET A 84 -4.37 -4.03 24.78
CA MET A 84 -5.58 -3.74 24.01
C MET A 84 -5.33 -2.69 22.93
N ALA A 85 -4.56 -1.63 23.24
CA ALA A 85 -4.17 -0.62 22.26
C ALA A 85 -3.33 -1.23 21.13
N ARG A 86 -2.39 -2.12 21.46
CA ARG A 86 -1.57 -2.84 20.47
C ARG A 86 -2.41 -3.78 19.61
N GLU A 87 -3.33 -4.53 20.20
CA GLU A 87 -4.25 -5.40 19.45
C GLU A 87 -5.16 -4.59 18.53
N GLY A 88 -5.68 -3.46 19.00
CA GLY A 88 -6.47 -2.54 18.17
C GLY A 88 -5.68 -2.02 16.97
N LEU A 89 -4.41 -1.62 17.18
CA LEU A 89 -3.51 -1.20 16.11
C LEU A 89 -3.23 -2.34 15.12
N LEU A 90 -2.99 -3.57 15.61
CA LEU A 90 -2.75 -4.74 14.77
C LEU A 90 -3.96 -5.08 13.90
N ARG A 91 -5.17 -5.07 14.47
CA ARG A 91 -6.42 -5.30 13.70
C ARG A 91 -6.61 -4.23 12.63
N ALA A 92 -6.41 -2.95 12.97
CA ALA A 92 -6.51 -1.86 12.01
C ALA A 92 -5.47 -1.99 10.88
N ALA A 93 -4.24 -2.42 11.21
CA ALA A 93 -3.20 -2.67 10.23
C ALA A 93 -3.54 -3.85 9.31
N GLU A 94 -4.11 -4.93 9.86
CA GLU A 94 -4.55 -6.10 9.11
C GLU A 94 -5.71 -5.76 8.16
N GLU A 95 -6.73 -5.04 8.63
CA GLU A 95 -7.84 -4.55 7.80
C GLU A 95 -7.34 -3.68 6.64
N ARG A 96 -6.42 -2.75 6.92
CA ARG A 96 -5.80 -1.90 5.90
C ARG A 96 -4.98 -2.71 4.91
N SER A 97 -4.24 -3.72 5.37
CA SER A 97 -3.46 -4.61 4.51
C SER A 97 -4.38 -5.40 3.56
N GLN A 98 -5.46 -5.98 4.09
CA GLN A 98 -6.46 -6.68 3.29
C GLN A 98 -7.13 -5.76 2.27
N GLU A 99 -7.42 -4.51 2.64
CA GLU A 99 -7.94 -3.51 1.71
C GLU A 99 -6.96 -3.19 0.58
N ILE A 100 -5.67 -3.00 0.90
CA ILE A 100 -4.62 -2.77 -0.11
C ILE A 100 -4.53 -3.96 -1.06
N ILE A 101 -4.54 -5.20 -0.54
CA ILE A 101 -4.50 -6.42 -1.37
C ILE A 101 -5.72 -6.50 -2.28
N ARG A 102 -6.94 -6.23 -1.76
CA ARG A 102 -8.16 -6.20 -2.59
C ARG A 102 -8.05 -5.18 -3.72
N ARG A 103 -7.68 -3.93 -3.40
CA ARG A 103 -7.51 -2.88 -4.41
C ARG A 103 -6.45 -3.23 -5.44
N ALA A 104 -5.33 -3.81 -5.02
CA ALA A 104 -4.26 -4.24 -5.92
C ALA A 104 -4.75 -5.34 -6.87
N ASN A 105 -5.50 -6.33 -6.37
CA ASN A 105 -6.09 -7.38 -7.19
C ASN A 105 -7.13 -6.83 -8.18
N ASP A 106 -8.02 -5.94 -7.73
CA ASP A 106 -9.02 -5.31 -8.60
C ASP A 106 -8.36 -4.48 -9.72
N GLN A 107 -7.31 -3.73 -9.37
CA GLN A 107 -6.52 -2.97 -10.33
C GLN A 107 -5.78 -3.89 -11.31
N ALA A 108 -5.16 -4.97 -10.84
CA ALA A 108 -4.49 -5.95 -11.68
C ALA A 108 -5.46 -6.58 -12.68
N GLN A 109 -6.63 -7.02 -12.21
CA GLN A 109 -7.68 -7.56 -13.09
C GLN A 109 -8.18 -6.53 -14.11
N SER A 110 -8.33 -5.26 -13.70
CA SER A 110 -8.70 -4.17 -14.61
C SER A 110 -7.63 -3.92 -15.68
N ILE A 111 -6.35 -3.98 -15.32
CA ILE A 111 -5.24 -3.88 -16.27
C ILE A 111 -5.29 -5.03 -17.27
N VAL A 112 -5.43 -6.27 -16.80
CA VAL A 112 -5.50 -7.46 -17.66
C VAL A 112 -6.66 -7.35 -18.64
N ARG A 113 -7.88 -7.07 -18.16
CA ARG A 113 -9.05 -6.90 -19.04
C ARG A 113 -8.85 -5.81 -20.10
N ARG A 114 -8.29 -4.66 -19.72
CA ARG A 114 -7.99 -3.58 -20.68
C ARG A 114 -6.95 -3.99 -21.70
N ALA A 115 -5.93 -4.74 -21.28
CA ALA A 115 -4.90 -5.24 -22.19
C ALA A 115 -5.46 -6.27 -23.17
N GLU A 116 -6.34 -7.17 -22.72
CA GLU A 116 -7.04 -8.14 -23.55
C GLU A 116 -7.89 -7.43 -24.61
N THR A 117 -8.78 -6.52 -24.20
CA THR A 117 -9.61 -5.75 -25.14
C THR A 117 -8.77 -4.93 -26.12
N HIS A 118 -7.67 -4.33 -25.65
CA HIS A 118 -6.78 -3.58 -26.53
C HIS A 118 -6.10 -4.47 -27.57
N THR A 119 -5.66 -5.66 -27.15
CA THR A 119 -5.01 -6.64 -28.04
C THR A 119 -5.99 -7.16 -29.09
N GLU A 120 -7.23 -7.46 -28.70
CA GLU A 120 -8.29 -7.86 -29.63
C GLU A 120 -8.56 -6.76 -30.66
N GLN A 121 -8.67 -5.51 -30.22
CA GLN A 121 -8.87 -4.38 -31.13
C GLN A 121 -7.68 -4.22 -32.09
N MET A 122 -6.45 -4.30 -31.59
CA MET A 122 -5.24 -4.22 -32.42
C MET A 122 -5.19 -5.33 -33.48
N GLN A 123 -5.63 -6.55 -33.16
CA GLN A 123 -5.69 -7.65 -34.11
C GLN A 123 -6.71 -7.34 -35.22
N ILE A 124 -7.92 -6.91 -34.87
CA ILE A 124 -8.96 -6.53 -35.83
C ILE A 124 -8.48 -5.41 -36.76
N ASP A 125 -7.86 -4.37 -36.18
CA ASP A 125 -7.34 -3.23 -36.94
C ASP A 125 -6.22 -3.67 -37.89
N SER A 126 -5.33 -4.56 -37.43
CA SER A 126 -4.23 -5.10 -38.25
C SER A 126 -4.75 -5.97 -39.40
N ASP A 127 -5.73 -6.83 -39.15
CA ASP A 127 -6.35 -7.68 -40.17
C ASP A 127 -7.09 -6.83 -41.22
N THR A 128 -7.78 -5.79 -40.77
CA THR A 128 -8.47 -4.82 -41.64
C THR A 128 -7.46 -4.10 -42.53
N TYR A 129 -6.39 -3.58 -41.93
CA TYR A 129 -5.31 -2.90 -42.65
C TYR A 129 -4.62 -3.81 -43.68
N ALA A 130 -4.31 -5.06 -43.30
CA ALA A 130 -3.70 -6.03 -44.19
C ALA A 130 -4.63 -6.34 -45.38
N SER A 131 -5.93 -6.53 -45.12
CA SER A 131 -6.94 -6.79 -46.15
C SER A 131 -7.09 -5.62 -47.12
N GLU A 132 -7.12 -4.39 -46.61
CA GLU A 132 -7.19 -3.18 -47.43
C GLU A 132 -5.92 -3.01 -48.30
N THR A 133 -4.75 -3.23 -47.71
CA THR A 133 -3.47 -3.16 -48.43
C THR A 133 -3.40 -4.19 -49.56
N LEU A 134 -3.79 -5.44 -49.29
CA LEU A 134 -3.84 -6.50 -50.29
C LEU A 134 -4.86 -6.20 -51.40
N ARG A 135 -6.01 -5.62 -51.05
CA ARG A 135 -7.02 -5.19 -52.01
C ARG A 135 -6.49 -4.10 -52.93
N ASN A 136 -5.87 -3.06 -52.37
CA ASN A 136 -5.27 -1.97 -53.14
C ASN A 136 -4.17 -2.49 -54.07
N LEU A 137 -3.32 -3.39 -53.59
CA LEU A 137 -2.28 -4.03 -54.42
C LEU A 137 -2.90 -4.83 -55.57
N ARG A 138 -3.96 -5.60 -55.31
CA ARG A 138 -4.68 -6.35 -56.34
C ARG A 138 -5.27 -5.41 -57.40
N GLU A 139 -5.91 -4.32 -56.98
CA GLU A 139 -6.47 -3.32 -57.90
C GLU A 139 -5.36 -2.67 -58.76
N HIS A 140 -4.20 -2.37 -58.17
CA HIS A 140 -3.04 -1.87 -58.93
C HIS A 140 -2.51 -2.89 -59.95
N LEU A 141 -2.40 -4.17 -59.58
CA LEU A 141 -1.94 -5.21 -60.51
C LEU A 141 -2.91 -5.39 -61.68
N LEU A 142 -4.22 -5.34 -61.45
CA LEU A 142 -5.22 -5.39 -62.52
C LEU A 142 -5.12 -4.19 -63.47
N ASN A 143 -4.83 -2.99 -62.94
CA ASN A 143 -4.62 -1.82 -63.77
C ASN A 143 -3.37 -1.96 -64.66
N VAL A 144 -2.27 -2.43 -64.09
CA VAL A 144 -1.03 -2.70 -64.84
C VAL A 144 -1.25 -3.77 -65.89
N GLU A 145 -2.01 -4.84 -65.59
CA GLU A 145 -2.37 -5.88 -66.56
C GLU A 145 -3.15 -5.28 -67.75
N MET A 146 -4.16 -4.46 -67.50
CA MET A 146 -4.92 -3.77 -68.56
C MET A 146 -4.04 -2.80 -69.37
N GLU A 147 -3.07 -2.12 -68.74
CA GLU A 147 -2.12 -1.27 -69.45
C GLU A 147 -1.19 -2.09 -70.37
N ILE A 148 -0.70 -3.24 -69.88
CA ILE A 148 0.11 -4.16 -70.68
C ILE A 148 -0.71 -4.68 -71.88
N GLU A 149 -1.94 -5.13 -71.69
CA GLU A 149 -2.81 -5.56 -72.79
C GLU A 149 -2.99 -4.47 -73.85
N ARG A 150 -3.24 -3.21 -73.42
CA ARG A 150 -3.35 -2.07 -74.34
C ARG A 150 -2.06 -1.81 -75.10
N THR A 151 -0.91 -1.89 -74.44
CA THR A 151 0.40 -1.69 -75.10
C THR A 151 0.72 -2.80 -76.10
N VAL A 152 0.45 -4.07 -75.75
CA VAL A 152 0.58 -5.21 -76.67
C VAL A 152 -0.28 -5.00 -77.91
N MET A 153 -1.58 -4.69 -77.74
CA MET A 153 -2.48 -4.41 -78.86
C MET A 153 -2.03 -3.22 -79.72
N SER A 154 -1.39 -2.21 -79.13
CA SER A 154 -0.84 -1.07 -79.87
C SER A 154 0.40 -1.45 -80.67
N ILE A 155 1.25 -2.33 -80.12
CA ILE A 155 2.44 -2.86 -80.81
C ILE A 155 2.00 -3.75 -81.98
N GLU A 156 1.03 -4.64 -81.77
CA GLU A 156 0.48 -5.50 -82.84
C GLU A 156 -0.10 -4.67 -83.98
N ARG A 157 -0.92 -3.65 -83.68
CA ARG A 157 -1.45 -2.72 -84.69
C ARG A 157 -0.35 -1.93 -85.41
N GLY A 158 0.68 -1.51 -84.68
CA GLY A 158 1.85 -0.86 -85.26
C GLY A 158 2.61 -1.78 -86.20
N LEU A 159 2.78 -3.05 -85.84
CA LEU A 159 3.42 -4.08 -86.66
C LEU A 159 2.61 -4.38 -87.93
N ASP A 160 1.30 -4.60 -87.81
CA ASP A 160 0.38 -4.80 -88.94
C ASP A 160 0.43 -3.63 -89.94
N SER A 161 0.55 -2.40 -89.45
CA SER A 161 0.67 -1.20 -90.30
C SER A 161 2.00 -1.14 -91.08
N LEU A 162 3.05 -1.81 -90.60
CA LEU A 162 4.33 -1.93 -91.30
C LEU A 162 4.33 -3.08 -92.31
N GLU A 163 3.48 -4.09 -92.11
CA GLU A 163 3.36 -5.27 -92.99
C GLU A 163 2.33 -5.05 -94.12
N GLY A 164 1.32 -4.19 -93.91
CA GLY A 164 0.31 -3.82 -94.89
C GLY A 164 0.68 -2.62 -95.78
N ARG A 165 1.53 -2.83 -96.79
CA ARG A 165 1.75 -1.85 -97.88
C ARG A 165 1.45 -2.49 -99.25
N PRO A 166 0.30 -2.21 -99.89
CA PRO A 166 0.18 -2.29 -101.34
C PRO A 166 0.62 -0.97 -101.98
N GLU A 167 1.26 -1.13 -103.13
CA GLU A 167 1.87 -0.14 -104.02
C GLU A 167 0.87 0.84 -104.64
N ASN A 168 1.34 2.10 -104.77
CA ASN A 168 1.26 3.04 -105.92
C ASN A 168 -0.12 3.42 -106.49
N GLU A 169 -0.42 4.60 -107.03
CA GLU A 169 0.17 5.92 -107.37
C GLU A 169 -1.09 6.73 -107.87
N GLU A 170 -1.23 8.05 -107.95
CA GLU A 170 -0.39 9.04 -108.60
C GLU A 170 -1.06 10.43 -108.44
N THR A 171 -0.18 11.41 -108.24
CA THR A 171 -0.18 12.86 -108.49
C THR A 171 -1.28 13.49 -109.38
N GLU A 172 -1.75 14.68 -108.98
CA GLU A 172 -1.81 15.84 -109.89
C GLU A 172 -1.57 17.15 -109.09
N LEU A 173 -0.70 17.98 -109.66
CA LEU A 173 -0.14 19.24 -109.13
C LEU A 173 -1.00 20.43 -109.60
N GLU A 174 -0.99 21.53 -108.85
CA GLU A 174 -0.85 22.86 -109.46
C GLU A 174 -0.26 23.87 -108.45
N GLU A 175 0.54 24.77 -108.99
CA GLU A 175 1.61 25.58 -108.40
C GLU A 175 1.27 27.07 -108.57
N ASP A 176 1.51 27.94 -107.58
CA ASP A 176 1.99 29.32 -107.87
C ASP A 176 2.65 30.01 -106.64
N VAL A 177 3.99 30.01 -106.66
CA VAL A 177 4.93 31.14 -106.55
C VAL A 177 4.82 32.20 -105.42
N ALA A 178 5.83 32.20 -104.52
CA ALA A 178 6.89 33.24 -104.40
C ALA A 178 7.51 33.32 -102.98
N THR A 179 8.82 33.13 -102.89
CA THR A 179 9.74 33.54 -101.80
C THR A 179 10.83 34.44 -102.42
N PRO A 180 11.86 34.97 -101.71
CA PRO A 180 12.16 35.03 -100.26
C PRO A 180 12.73 36.41 -99.79
N ASP A 181 12.92 36.58 -98.48
CA ASP A 181 14.21 37.01 -97.85
C ASP A 181 14.00 37.09 -96.32
N GLU A 182 14.55 36.16 -95.54
CA GLU A 182 15.85 36.23 -94.82
C GLU A 182 15.94 37.30 -93.73
N MET A 183 15.93 36.84 -92.46
CA MET A 183 17.04 36.95 -91.49
C MET A 183 16.50 36.75 -90.05
N VAL A 184 16.91 35.65 -89.42
CA VAL A 184 16.98 35.51 -87.95
C VAL A 184 18.39 35.97 -87.54
N PRO A 185 18.61 36.51 -86.31
CA PRO A 185 19.00 35.58 -85.25
C PRO A 185 18.69 36.01 -83.79
N HIS A 186 18.72 35.00 -82.91
CA HIS A 186 19.05 35.02 -81.47
C HIS A 186 18.00 35.56 -80.48
N ALA A 187 17.43 34.71 -79.63
CA ALA A 187 17.94 34.15 -78.36
C ALA A 187 17.76 35.15 -77.21
N ASP A 188 16.94 34.78 -76.22
CA ASP A 188 17.24 34.85 -74.78
C ASP A 188 16.03 34.31 -73.99
N ASP A 189 16.31 33.26 -73.22
CA ASP A 189 15.76 32.84 -71.93
C ASP A 189 14.37 33.38 -71.51
N ASP A 190 13.34 32.52 -71.61
CA ASP A 190 12.13 32.64 -70.79
C ASP A 190 12.33 31.84 -69.49
N ASP A 191 12.60 32.56 -68.40
CA ASP A 191 12.50 32.11 -67.02
C ASP A 191 11.02 31.83 -66.66
N ASP A 192 10.56 30.59 -66.85
CA ASP A 192 9.34 30.10 -66.19
C ASP A 192 9.69 29.63 -64.77
N ASP A 193 9.60 30.58 -63.84
CA ASP A 193 9.69 30.41 -62.39
C ASP A 193 8.39 29.74 -61.87
N ASP A 194 8.22 28.43 -62.15
CA ASP A 194 7.09 27.66 -61.64
C ASP A 194 7.39 27.10 -60.24
N ALA A 195 6.68 27.66 -59.27
CA ALA A 195 6.86 27.49 -57.84
C ALA A 195 6.66 26.03 -57.38
N LEU A 196 7.76 25.32 -57.10
CA LEU A 196 7.75 24.08 -56.34
C LEU A 196 7.50 24.38 -54.84
N GLN A 197 6.30 24.05 -54.35
CA GLN A 197 5.99 24.02 -52.92
C GLN A 197 6.72 22.85 -52.21
N PRO A 198 7.45 23.06 -51.10
CA PRO A 198 7.95 21.97 -50.28
C PRO A 198 6.88 21.44 -49.29
N ARG A 199 6.74 20.12 -49.22
CA ARG A 199 5.92 19.38 -48.24
C ARG A 199 6.51 19.47 -46.82
N PRO A 200 5.69 19.46 -45.74
CA PRO A 200 6.18 19.58 -44.37
C PRO A 200 6.74 18.26 -43.80
N MET A 201 7.87 18.35 -43.09
CA MET A 201 8.46 17.27 -42.29
C MET A 201 7.77 17.16 -40.91
N PRO A 202 7.69 15.95 -40.31
CA PRO A 202 7.08 15.77 -39.00
C PRO A 202 7.95 16.33 -37.86
N ARG A 203 7.30 17.03 -36.93
CA ARG A 203 7.91 17.62 -35.72
C ARG A 203 8.46 16.50 -34.82
N ARG A 204 9.75 16.59 -34.48
CA ARG A 204 10.31 15.83 -33.34
C ARG A 204 9.63 16.35 -32.06
N ALA A 205 8.93 15.47 -31.36
CA ALA A 205 8.42 15.75 -30.03
C ALA A 205 9.59 16.09 -29.11
N SER A 206 9.54 17.29 -28.54
CA SER A 206 10.39 17.74 -27.45
C SER A 206 10.18 16.83 -26.24
N LEU A 207 11.28 16.27 -25.72
CA LEU A 207 11.34 15.72 -24.36
C LEU A 207 10.88 16.81 -23.39
N ALA A 208 9.70 16.62 -22.80
CA ALA A 208 9.34 17.30 -21.58
C ALA A 208 10.14 16.66 -20.44
N ALA A 209 11.12 17.41 -19.92
CA ALA A 209 11.66 17.18 -18.60
C ALA A 209 10.60 17.62 -17.59
N ASP A 210 9.70 16.71 -17.24
CA ASP A 210 8.76 16.88 -16.12
C ASP A 210 9.26 16.04 -14.95
N THR A 211 10.22 16.59 -14.21
CA THR A 211 10.63 16.10 -12.89
C THR A 211 10.24 17.15 -11.86
N MET A 212 8.95 17.24 -11.55
CA MET A 212 8.42 18.01 -10.43
C MET A 212 7.49 17.12 -9.61
N GLY A 213 7.82 16.93 -8.33
CA GLY A 213 6.82 16.59 -7.30
C GLY A 213 6.84 15.18 -6.70
N GLY A 214 7.95 14.78 -6.07
CA GLY A 214 7.91 13.71 -5.06
C GLY A 214 7.45 14.27 -3.70
N PRO A 215 6.55 13.59 -2.95
CA PRO A 215 6.05 14.09 -1.67
C PRO A 215 7.09 13.98 -0.54
N ASN A 216 7.12 15.04 0.26
CA ASN A 216 7.98 15.33 1.39
C ASN A 216 7.63 14.46 2.62
N TYR A 217 8.63 13.87 3.29
CA TYR A 217 8.46 13.27 4.64
C TYR A 217 9.38 14.01 5.63
N PRO A 218 8.85 14.60 6.72
CA PRO A 218 9.67 15.09 7.83
C PRO A 218 9.93 13.97 8.85
N VAL A 219 11.15 13.99 9.42
CA VAL A 219 11.58 13.22 10.61
C VAL A 219 11.37 14.08 11.84
#